data_AF-A0A0S2DDU3-F1
#
_entry.id   AF-A0A0S2DDU3-F1
#
_cell.length_a   1.000
_cell.length_b   1.000
_cell.length_c   1.000
_cell.angle_alpha   90.00
_cell.angle_beta   90.00
_cell.angle_gamma   90.00
#
_symmetry.space_group_name_H-M   'P 1'
#
loop_
_entity.id
_entity.type
_entity.pdbx_description
1 polymer ?
#
loop_
_entity_poly.entity_id
_entity_poly.type
_entity_poly.pdbx_seq_one_letter_code
_entity_poly.pdbx_strand_id
1 'polypeptide(L)'
;MLTLTPKQERWMMLIVLALIAIAMYAAAWQSLFGPSGRKEDVEVWWIVAVSMAFTYQAGYRNVLKNLGPLVFVLALLLPTTLQLIGVAIRLVRIYS
;
A
#
# COMPACT_ATOMS: atom_id res chain seq x y z
N MET A 1 14.85 22.21 -16.97
CA MET A 1 14.08 22.32 -15.72
C MET A 1 12.62 22.48 -16.12
N LEU A 2 11.79 21.43 -15.96
CA LEU A 2 10.37 21.48 -16.30
C LEU A 2 9.65 22.35 -15.26
N THR A 3 9.34 23.61 -15.60
CA THR A 3 8.52 24.49 -14.77
C THR A 3 7.06 24.06 -14.86
N LEU A 4 6.68 23.08 -14.04
CA LEU A 4 5.27 22.70 -13.87
C LEU A 4 4.54 23.82 -13.14
N THR A 5 3.35 24.17 -13.64
CA THR A 5 2.46 25.08 -12.90
C THR A 5 2.00 24.40 -11.60
N PRO A 6 1.72 25.13 -10.51
CA PRO A 6 1.27 24.55 -9.24
C PRO A 6 0.02 23.65 -9.38
N LYS A 7 -0.83 23.95 -10.37
CA LYS A 7 -2.01 23.13 -10.71
C LYS A 7 -1.59 21.77 -11.29
N GLN A 8 -0.59 21.72 -12.17
CA GLN A 8 -0.06 20.48 -12.74
C GLN A 8 0.66 19.62 -11.69
N GLU A 9 1.40 20.24 -10.77
CA GLU A 9 2.07 19.53 -9.68
C GLU A 9 1.07 18.81 -8.77
N ARG A 10 -0.03 19.48 -8.42
CA ARG A 10 -1.12 18.88 -7.63
C ARG A 10 -1.80 17.71 -8.35
N TRP A 11 -2.09 17.86 -9.64
CA TRP A 11 -2.67 16.78 -10.44
C TRP A 11 -1.74 15.58 -10.56
N MET A 12 -0.44 15.82 -10.76
CA MET A 12 0.57 14.77 -10.83
C MET A 12 0.66 14.00 -9.52
N MET A 13 0.65 14.69 -8.36
CA MET A 13 0.61 14.04 -7.05
C MET A 13 -0.65 13.17 -6.86
N LEU A 14 -1.82 13.63 -7.31
CA LEU A 14 -3.05 12.84 -7.23
C LEU A 14 -3.00 11.59 -8.10
N ILE A 15 -2.45 11.69 -9.31
CA ILE A 15 -2.26 10.55 -10.22
C ILE A 15 -1.30 9.53 -9.60
N VAL A 16 -0.15 10.01 -9.10
CA VAL A 16 0.84 9.15 -8.42
C VAL A 16 0.22 8.45 -7.22
N LEU A 17 -0.55 9.17 -6.40
CA LEU A 17 -1.26 8.57 -5.27
C LEU A 17 -2.27 7.52 -5.71
N ALA A 18 -3.05 7.79 -6.76
CA ALA A 18 -4.01 6.83 -7.28
C ALA A 18 -3.32 5.54 -7.77
N LEU A 19 -2.19 5.68 -8.47
CA LEU A 19 -1.38 4.53 -8.91
C LEU A 19 -0.82 3.74 -7.73
N ILE A 20 -0.32 4.43 -6.70
CA ILE A 20 0.16 3.79 -5.46
C ILE A 20 -0.98 3.03 -4.79
N ALA A 21 -2.16 3.65 -4.65
CA ALA A 21 -3.32 3.01 -4.03
C ALA A 21 -3.71 1.73 -4.80
N ILE A 22 -3.79 1.80 -6.14
CA ILE A 22 -4.09 0.64 -6.99
C ILE A 22 -3.06 -0.48 -6.77
N ALA A 23 -1.77 -0.15 -6.75
CA ALA A 23 -0.71 -1.12 -6.49
C ALA A 23 -0.84 -1.76 -5.10
N MET A 24 -1.19 -0.98 -4.08
CA MET A 24 -1.39 -1.49 -2.72
C MET A 24 -2.61 -2.42 -2.60
N TYR A 25 -3.69 -2.15 -3.35
CA TYR A 25 -4.83 -3.06 -3.42
C TYR A 25 -4.52 -4.34 -4.21
N ALA A 26 -3.73 -4.25 -5.29
CA ALA A 26 -3.26 -5.44 -6.01
C ALA A 26 -2.38 -6.32 -5.10
N ALA A 27 -1.49 -5.72 -4.31
CA ALA A 27 -0.70 -6.42 -3.30
C ALA A 27 -1.58 -7.05 -2.21
N ALA A 28 -2.63 -6.36 -1.76
CA ALA A 28 -3.60 -6.91 -0.81
C ALA A 28 -4.32 -8.13 -1.37
N TRP A 29 -4.74 -8.07 -2.63
CA TRP A 29 -5.34 -9.20 -3.33
C TRP A 29 -4.38 -10.40 -3.41
N GLN A 30 -3.13 -10.16 -3.81
CA GLN A 30 -2.09 -11.21 -3.86
C GLN A 30 -1.87 -11.83 -2.48
N SER A 31 -1.83 -11.01 -1.42
CA SER A 31 -1.69 -11.49 -0.05
C SER A 31 -2.87 -12.36 0.39
N LEU A 32 -4.12 -11.97 0.08
CA LEU A 32 -5.31 -12.69 0.51
C LEU A 32 -5.61 -13.97 -0.28
N PHE A 33 -5.43 -13.91 -1.60
CA PHE A 33 -5.93 -14.93 -2.52
C PHE A 33 -4.84 -15.61 -3.35
N GLY A 34 -3.60 -15.12 -3.32
CA GLY A 34 -2.51 -15.73 -4.06
C GLY A 34 -2.14 -17.13 -3.53
N PRO A 35 -1.37 -17.89 -4.31
CA PRO A 35 -0.89 -19.22 -3.90
C PRO A 35 0.04 -19.10 -2.68
N SER A 36 -0.07 -20.05 -1.76
CA SER A 36 0.81 -20.20 -0.59
C SER A 36 1.99 -21.10 -0.93
N GLY A 37 3.19 -20.71 -0.50
CA GLY A 37 4.43 -21.38 -0.86
C GLY A 37 5.63 -20.60 -0.33
N ARG A 38 6.70 -21.32 0.05
CA ARG A 38 7.83 -20.73 0.81
C ARG A 38 8.47 -19.53 0.13
N LYS A 39 8.48 -19.49 -1.21
CA LYS A 39 9.05 -18.39 -2.00
C LYS A 39 8.05 -17.24 -2.13
N GLU A 40 6.79 -17.58 -2.44
CA GLU A 40 5.68 -16.64 -2.61
C GLU A 40 5.37 -15.90 -1.32
N ASP A 41 5.45 -16.59 -0.18
CA ASP A 41 5.21 -16.00 1.12
C ASP A 41 6.34 -15.03 1.51
N VAL A 42 7.61 -15.33 1.23
CA VAL A 42 8.71 -14.37 1.46
C VAL A 42 8.50 -13.08 0.66
N GLU A 43 8.07 -13.20 -0.60
CA GLU A 43 7.75 -12.03 -1.44
C GLU A 43 6.59 -11.22 -0.86
N VAL A 44 5.48 -11.87 -0.52
CA VAL A 44 4.30 -11.22 0.07
C VAL A 44 4.68 -10.50 1.37
N TRP A 45 5.47 -11.14 2.25
CA TRP A 45 5.92 -10.52 3.51
C TRP A 45 6.78 -9.28 3.27
N TRP A 46 7.65 -9.32 2.26
CA TRP A 46 8.46 -8.17 1.89
C TRP A 46 7.62 -7.01 1.36
N ILE A 47 6.63 -7.32 0.51
CA ILE A 47 5.66 -6.35 0.00
C ILE A 47 4.88 -5.69 1.16
N VAL A 48 4.42 -6.49 2.13
CA VAL A 48 3.72 -5.97 3.32
C VAL A 48 4.62 -5.04 4.13
N ALA A 49 5.89 -5.42 4.36
CA ALA A 49 6.84 -4.59 5.08
C ALA A 49 7.08 -3.24 4.39
N VAL A 50 7.22 -3.23 3.06
CA VAL A 50 7.35 -2.01 2.26
C VAL A 50 6.08 -1.15 2.34
N SER A 51 4.89 -1.77 2.23
CA SER A 51 3.60 -1.07 2.36
C SER A 51 3.42 -0.42 3.74
N MET A 52 3.85 -1.09 4.82
CA MET A 52 3.84 -0.54 6.17
C MET A 52 4.80 0.64 6.31
N ALA A 53 6.04 0.49 5.84
CA ALA A 53 7.02 1.58 5.87
C ALA A 53 6.52 2.80 5.10
N PHE A 54 5.94 2.61 3.93
CA PHE A 54 5.37 3.68 3.12
C PHE A 54 4.18 4.35 3.81
N THR A 55 3.25 3.56 4.35
CA THR A 55 2.07 4.05 5.10
C THR A 55 2.50 4.85 6.33
N TYR A 56 3.51 4.39 7.06
CA TYR A 56 4.09 5.12 8.19
C TYR A 56 4.71 6.45 7.75
N GLN A 57 5.52 6.46 6.67
CA GLN A 57 6.11 7.69 6.16
C GLN A 57 5.04 8.69 5.69
N ALA A 58 4.01 8.22 4.97
CA ALA A 58 2.93 9.05 4.48
C ALA A 58 2.09 9.65 5.62
N GLY A 59 1.83 8.88 6.68
CA GLY A 59 1.10 9.32 7.87
C GLY A 59 1.93 10.22 8.79
N TYR A 60 3.14 9.81 9.15
CA TYR A 60 4.00 10.50 10.12
C TYR A 60 4.64 11.77 9.54
N ARG A 61 5.16 11.72 8.31
CA ARG A 61 5.80 12.88 7.67
C ARG A 61 4.81 13.83 7.01
N ASN A 62 3.50 13.60 7.16
CA ASN A 62 2.45 14.50 6.65
C ASN A 62 2.57 14.79 5.13
N VAL A 63 3.14 13.88 4.34
CA VAL A 63 3.29 14.05 2.88
C VAL A 63 1.92 14.29 2.23
N LEU A 64 0.84 13.82 2.87
CA LEU A 64 -0.54 13.93 2.42
C LEU A 64 -1.44 14.78 3.34
N LYS A 65 -0.87 15.70 4.14
CA LYS A 65 -1.62 16.53 5.12
C LYS A 65 -2.87 17.20 4.54
N ASN A 66 -2.83 17.54 3.26
CA ASN A 66 -3.90 18.23 2.53
C ASN A 66 -5.00 17.30 1.97
N LEU A 67 -4.80 15.99 2.00
CA LEU A 67 -5.77 15.02 1.45
C LEU A 67 -6.80 14.55 2.48
N GLY A 68 -6.58 14.91 3.75
CA GLY A 68 -7.48 14.56 4.84
C GLY A 68 -7.34 13.09 5.29
N PRO A 69 -7.81 12.78 6.51
CA PRO A 69 -7.65 11.47 7.12
C PRO A 69 -8.33 10.35 6.32
N LEU A 70 -9.46 10.63 5.68
CA LEU A 70 -10.23 9.63 4.95
C LEU A 70 -9.49 9.09 3.71
N VAL A 71 -8.82 9.97 2.95
CA VAL A 71 -8.04 9.56 1.78
C VAL A 71 -6.83 8.73 2.21
N PHE A 72 -6.15 9.11 3.29
CA PHE A 72 -5.06 8.31 3.86
C PHE A 72 -5.54 6.90 4.25
N VAL A 73 -6.69 6.82 4.93
CA VAL A 73 -7.25 5.53 5.37
C VAL A 73 -7.56 4.64 4.16
N LEU A 74 -8.28 5.16 3.17
CA LEU A 74 -8.72 4.37 2.02
C LEU A 74 -7.58 4.01 1.05
N ALA A 75 -6.62 4.92 0.85
CA ALA A 75 -5.55 4.72 -0.12
C ALA A 75 -4.39 3.87 0.43
N LEU A 76 -4.09 3.96 1.73
CA LEU A 76 -2.87 3.38 2.32
C LEU A 76 -3.17 2.43 3.48
N LEU A 77 -3.90 2.89 4.50
CA LEU A 77 -4.08 2.12 5.74
C LEU A 77 -4.92 0.86 5.52
N LEU A 78 -6.04 0.98 4.80
CA LEU A 78 -6.94 -0.13 4.50
C LEU A 78 -6.24 -1.23 3.69
N PRO A 79 -5.61 -0.96 2.52
CA PRO A 79 -4.93 -2.01 1.78
C PRO A 79 -3.75 -2.62 2.56
N THR A 80 -3.02 -1.83 3.36
CA THR A 80 -1.96 -2.38 4.23
C THR A 80 -2.51 -3.34 5.28
N THR A 81 -3.65 -2.99 5.89
CA THR A 81 -4.33 -3.86 6.86
C THR A 81 -4.80 -5.16 6.20
N LEU A 82 -5.37 -5.08 4.99
CA LEU A 82 -5.78 -6.25 4.21
C LEU A 82 -4.59 -7.15 3.84
N GLN A 83 -3.45 -6.55 3.48
CA GLN A 83 -2.21 -7.28 3.25
C GLN A 83 -1.75 -8.06 4.50
N LEU A 84 -1.82 -7.45 5.69
CA LEU A 84 -1.49 -8.12 6.95
C LEU A 84 -2.43 -9.28 7.28
N ILE A 85 -3.74 -9.11 7.04
CA ILE A 85 -4.73 -10.19 7.19
C ILE A 85 -4.39 -11.35 6.25
N GLY A 86 -4.05 -11.07 5.00
CA GLY A 86 -3.64 -12.11 4.05
C GLY A 86 -2.39 -12.87 4.48
N VAL A 87 -1.39 -12.18 5.02
CA VAL A 87 -0.19 -12.82 5.61
C VAL A 87 -0.57 -13.72 6.78
N ALA A 88 -1.47 -13.27 7.67
CA ALA A 88 -1.94 -14.07 8.79
C ALA A 88 -2.69 -15.34 8.32
N ILE A 89 -3.54 -15.23 7.30
CA ILE A 89 -4.23 -16.39 6.71
C ILE A 89 -3.23 -17.37 6.10
N ARG A 90 -2.23 -16.87 5.37
CA ARG A 90 -1.17 -17.69 4.76
C ARG A 90 -0.37 -18.44 5.81
N LEU A 91 0.00 -17.77 6.90
CA LEU A 91 0.65 -18.39 8.05
C LEU A 91 -0.17 -19.59 8.55
N VAL A 92 -1.47 -19.40 8.80
CA VAL A 92 -2.32 -20.50 9.26
C VAL A 92 -2.29 -21.66 8.27
N ARG A 93 -2.47 -21.42 6.97
CA ARG A 93 -2.49 -22.47 5.93
C ARG A 93 -1.19 -23.28 5.82
N ILE A 94 -0.04 -22.69 6.15
CA ILE A 94 1.27 -23.38 6.07
C ILE A 94 1.50 -24.24 7.31
N TYR A 95 1.00 -23.80 8.47
CA TYR A 95 1.23 -24.45 9.77
C TYR A 95 0.07 -25.37 10.22
N SER A 96 -1.03 -25.42 9.48
CA SER A 96 -2.15 -26.37 9.64
C SER A 96 -2.03 -27.54 8.68
#